data_AF-A0A3M1SEK3-F1
#
_entry.id   AF-A0A3M1SEK3-F1
#
_cell.length_a   1.000
_cell.length_b   1.000
_cell.length_c   1.000
_cell.angle_alpha   90.00
_cell.angle_beta   90.00
_cell.angle_gamma   90.00
#
_symmetry.space_group_name_H-M   'P 1'
#
loop_
_entity.id
_entity.type
_entity.pdbx_description
1 polymer ?
#
loop_
_entity_poly.entity_id
_entity_poly.type
_entity_poly.pdbx_seq_one_letter_code
_entity_poly.pdbx_strand_id
1 'polypeptide(L)'
;NWEDYYKSNSRAKYQYFYYDQKTKRIDACWWYDLRHKLCLPLKGRYWRNKRIPLSKCWLPDQETEKTLGDFLPVIDLSQFGDEQTQREIEDWLIREVGVRTQMAKLTKDDWYQIIAYHLPAQVSEEKANRSEECRKQAYNCYKAFLDWAQDHQEVDQKFKKCRLLCQYQGQYTYKNSDECVIYFDDDFKRTQHFMDTICVFNLPSSYRSIAERYFGVVPVSKAIKREIIYSDQRKPLDEQYKEHVNRVLPYIYAVRCREAPKSAEETLKKLKNLEFYIEDSLSERLSLESYTKEVSDIAWAFEEIKQNGKIRIYLRQAQEYYIASAIAEALGVPTQADFYENLLRPQEEKDIRKRLFEKGLNQSDVEDALNRWCDNEQLEHIGSEQQERISESLASTDTIQNWPEELLSSSAKSGEVSVRLTHESKPTGGTTVGGSLQRGGEASPQSETPASGRDKGGELRLVDPENSSYDVKYGVSKNLPPKELSLIHI
;
A
#
# COMPACT_ATOMS: atom_id res chain seq x y z
N ASN A 1 6.73 -47.23 16.70
CA ASN A 1 6.31 -47.13 18.12
C ASN A 1 6.94 -45.98 18.91
N TRP A 2 7.80 -45.15 18.30
CA TRP A 2 8.34 -43.94 18.91
C TRP A 2 7.28 -42.82 19.00
N GLU A 3 6.37 -42.76 18.03
CA GLU A 3 5.32 -41.75 17.93
C GLU A 3 4.36 -41.77 19.12
N ASP A 4 3.86 -42.94 19.51
CA ASP A 4 2.99 -43.10 20.69
C ASP A 4 3.71 -42.72 21.99
N TYR A 5 4.99 -43.06 22.11
CA TYR A 5 5.81 -42.72 23.26
C TYR A 5 5.97 -41.20 23.40
N TYR A 6 6.37 -40.50 22.33
CA TYR A 6 6.58 -39.05 22.37
C TYR A 6 5.27 -38.27 22.45
N LYS A 7 4.19 -38.71 21.79
CA LYS A 7 2.85 -38.11 21.94
C LYS A 7 2.36 -38.20 23.37
N SER A 8 2.52 -39.35 24.02
CA SER A 8 2.13 -39.58 25.42
C SER A 8 2.98 -38.78 26.42
N ASN A 9 4.21 -38.40 26.05
CA ASN A 9 5.17 -37.65 26.89
C ASN A 9 5.44 -36.23 26.38
N SER A 10 4.56 -35.68 25.54
CA SER A 10 4.66 -34.32 24.97
C SER A 10 4.39 -33.21 25.99
N ARG A 11 3.75 -33.56 27.13
CA ARG A 11 3.40 -32.63 28.19
C ARG A 11 3.78 -33.18 29.56
N ALA A 12 4.54 -32.42 30.33
CA ALA A 12 4.81 -32.70 31.73
C ALA A 12 3.71 -32.08 32.62
N LYS A 13 3.34 -32.75 33.71
CA LYS A 13 2.47 -32.17 34.74
C LYS A 13 3.35 -31.37 35.70
N TYR A 14 3.19 -30.05 35.69
CA TYR A 14 3.77 -29.15 36.68
C TYR A 14 2.75 -28.94 37.80
N GLN A 15 3.09 -29.39 39.00
CA GLN A 15 2.32 -29.11 40.22
C GLN A 15 3.00 -28.00 40.99
N TYR A 16 2.26 -26.97 41.36
CA TYR A 16 2.76 -25.90 42.23
C TYR A 16 1.76 -25.58 43.33
N PHE A 17 2.30 -25.12 44.45
CA PHE A 17 1.55 -24.72 45.63
C PHE A 17 1.81 -23.24 45.91
N TYR A 18 0.72 -22.49 46.10
CA TYR A 18 0.81 -21.15 46.67
C TYR A 18 -0.20 -20.96 47.80
N TYR A 19 -1.41 -21.55 47.65
CA TYR A 19 -2.39 -21.75 48.74
C TYR A 19 -3.26 -23.02 48.54
N ASP A 20 -3.47 -23.45 47.29
CA ASP A 20 -4.06 -24.74 46.91
C ASP A 20 -3.15 -25.48 45.91
N GLN A 21 -3.28 -26.81 45.84
CA GLN A 21 -2.56 -27.63 44.86
C GLN A 21 -3.12 -27.37 43.45
N LYS A 22 -2.38 -26.64 42.63
CA LYS A 22 -2.74 -26.42 41.22
C LYS A 22 -1.83 -27.24 40.32
N THR A 23 -2.44 -27.98 39.40
CA THR A 23 -1.72 -28.74 38.36
C THR A 23 -1.89 -28.03 37.02
N LYS A 24 -0.79 -27.70 36.35
CA LYS A 24 -0.76 -27.20 34.97
C LYS A 24 -0.01 -28.20 34.09
N ARG A 25 -0.48 -28.43 32.87
CA ARG A 25 0.30 -29.18 31.86
C ARG A 25 1.23 -28.19 31.16
N ILE A 26 2.53 -28.46 31.18
CA ILE A 26 3.55 -27.71 30.46
C ILE A 26 4.13 -28.60 29.35
N ASP A 27 4.60 -28.01 28.26
CA ASP A 27 5.26 -28.79 27.21
C ASP A 27 6.53 -29.44 27.77
N ALA A 28 6.80 -30.68 27.37
CA ALA A 28 7.98 -31.41 27.82
C ALA A 28 9.27 -30.74 27.31
N CYS A 29 10.34 -30.76 28.11
CA CYS A 29 11.60 -30.07 27.79
C CYS A 29 12.20 -30.50 26.44
N TRP A 30 12.05 -31.76 26.05
CA TRP A 30 12.54 -32.25 24.75
C TRP A 30 11.79 -31.62 23.56
N TRP A 31 10.51 -31.26 23.73
CA TRP A 31 9.72 -30.58 22.70
C TRP A 31 10.14 -29.12 22.52
N TYR A 32 10.47 -28.46 23.65
CA TYR A 32 11.09 -27.13 23.63
C TYR A 32 12.44 -27.18 22.89
N ASP A 33 13.28 -28.16 23.21
CA ASP A 33 14.58 -28.34 22.57
C ASP A 33 14.43 -28.63 21.07
N LEU A 34 13.45 -29.44 20.68
CA LEU A 34 13.15 -29.69 19.28
C LEU A 34 12.75 -28.38 18.55
N ARG A 35 11.88 -27.56 19.14
CA ARG A 35 11.43 -26.32 18.49
C ARG A 35 12.48 -25.21 18.46
N HIS A 36 13.31 -25.12 19.50
CA HIS A 36 14.17 -23.95 19.72
C HIS A 36 15.67 -24.22 19.64
N LYS A 37 16.11 -25.49 19.60
CA LYS A 37 17.52 -25.87 19.45
C LYS A 37 17.80 -26.64 18.16
N LEU A 38 16.83 -27.42 17.65
CA LEU A 38 17.00 -28.12 16.37
C LEU A 38 17.13 -27.10 15.24
N CYS A 39 18.20 -27.24 14.47
CA CYS A 39 18.47 -26.45 13.27
C CYS A 39 18.50 -27.41 12.08
N LEU A 40 17.62 -27.19 11.12
CA LEU A 40 17.53 -28.00 9.90
C LEU A 40 18.31 -27.33 8.75
N PRO A 41 18.72 -28.10 7.73
CA PRO A 41 19.25 -27.52 6.50
C PRO A 41 18.23 -26.57 5.86
N LEU A 42 18.73 -25.43 5.37
CA LEU A 42 17.91 -24.36 4.80
C LEU A 42 18.25 -24.15 3.32
N LYS A 43 17.22 -23.83 2.52
CA LYS A 43 17.36 -23.45 1.11
C LYS A 43 18.01 -22.08 0.99
N GLY A 44 18.69 -21.84 -0.13
CA GLY A 44 19.23 -20.53 -0.49
C GLY A 44 20.62 -20.23 0.10
N ARG A 45 21.44 -19.50 -0.67
CA ARG A 45 22.86 -19.25 -0.32
C ARG A 45 23.02 -18.45 0.97
N TYR A 46 22.13 -17.49 1.23
CA TYR A 46 22.16 -16.65 2.43
C TYR A 46 21.91 -17.44 3.73
N TRP A 47 21.19 -18.56 3.63
CA TRP A 47 20.75 -19.34 4.78
C TRP A 47 21.63 -20.56 5.09
N ARG A 48 22.40 -21.04 4.10
CA ARG A 48 23.14 -22.31 4.14
C ARG A 48 23.98 -22.56 5.42
N ASN A 49 24.51 -21.51 6.05
CA ASN A 49 25.35 -21.63 7.26
C ASN A 49 24.69 -21.05 8.52
N LYS A 50 23.41 -20.63 8.45
CA LYS A 50 22.73 -20.02 9.58
C LYS A 50 22.07 -21.09 10.44
N ARG A 51 22.31 -21.02 11.75
CA ARG A 51 21.61 -21.83 12.75
C ARG A 51 20.32 -21.13 13.14
N ILE A 52 19.21 -21.53 12.51
CA ILE A 52 17.89 -20.95 12.78
C ILE A 52 17.03 -22.03 13.44
N PRO A 53 16.42 -21.73 14.60
CA PRO A 53 15.59 -22.68 15.29
C PRO A 53 14.36 -23.02 14.45
N LEU A 54 13.93 -24.27 14.53
CA LEU A 54 12.79 -24.77 13.78
C LEU A 54 11.52 -23.90 13.94
N SER A 55 11.29 -23.33 15.12
CA SER A 55 10.17 -22.42 15.39
C SER A 55 10.14 -21.16 14.51
N LYS A 56 11.26 -20.80 13.88
CA LYS A 56 11.38 -19.63 12.99
C LYS A 56 11.45 -20.02 11.51
N CYS A 57 11.59 -21.30 11.19
CA CYS A 57 11.70 -21.79 9.82
C CYS A 57 10.36 -21.85 9.10
N TRP A 58 10.42 -22.00 7.78
CA TRP A 58 9.27 -21.96 6.87
C TRP A 58 9.21 -23.16 5.92
N LEU A 59 7.99 -23.55 5.58
CA LEU A 59 7.65 -24.44 4.47
C LEU A 59 6.56 -23.72 3.67
N PRO A 60 6.94 -22.69 2.90
CA PRO A 60 5.99 -21.77 2.30
C PRO A 60 5.12 -22.45 1.24
N ASP A 61 3.86 -22.06 1.17
CA ASP A 61 3.01 -22.39 0.03
C ASP A 61 3.49 -21.70 -1.26
N GLN A 62 2.88 -22.03 -2.40
CA GLN A 62 3.31 -21.55 -3.70
C GLN A 62 3.30 -20.01 -3.81
N GLU A 63 2.32 -19.34 -3.19
CA GLU A 63 2.21 -17.89 -3.21
C GLU A 63 3.27 -17.22 -2.34
N THR A 64 3.47 -17.75 -1.12
CA THR A 64 4.48 -17.26 -0.17
C THR A 64 5.88 -17.51 -0.70
N GLU A 65 6.15 -18.67 -1.31
CA GLU A 65 7.45 -19.01 -1.89
C GLU A 65 7.79 -18.05 -3.04
N LYS A 66 6.83 -17.80 -3.93
CA LYS A 66 7.02 -16.87 -5.06
C LYS A 66 7.32 -15.45 -4.60
N THR A 67 6.68 -15.01 -3.51
CA THR A 67 6.74 -13.61 -3.06
C THR A 67 7.91 -13.37 -2.11
N LEU A 68 8.16 -14.30 -1.19
CA LEU A 68 9.08 -14.13 -0.06
C LEU A 68 10.06 -15.29 0.14
N GLY A 69 10.00 -16.37 -0.64
CA GLY A 69 10.79 -17.59 -0.41
C GLY A 69 12.28 -17.32 -0.20
N ASP A 70 12.86 -16.46 -1.04
CA ASP A 70 14.28 -16.07 -0.94
C ASP A 70 14.62 -15.29 0.35
N PHE A 71 13.64 -14.62 0.95
CA PHE A 71 13.80 -13.79 2.15
C PHE A 71 13.40 -14.50 3.45
N LEU A 72 12.96 -15.75 3.36
CA LEU A 72 12.56 -16.58 4.50
C LEU A 72 13.57 -17.73 4.72
N PRO A 73 13.78 -18.17 5.97
CA PRO A 73 14.56 -19.38 6.26
C PRO A 73 13.74 -20.63 5.93
N VAL A 74 13.68 -20.98 4.65
CA VAL A 74 12.93 -22.12 4.13
C VAL A 74 13.71 -23.42 4.36
N ILE A 75 13.03 -24.45 4.89
CA ILE A 75 13.63 -25.77 5.14
C ILE A 75 13.94 -26.45 3.80
N ASP A 76 15.15 -26.99 3.65
CA ASP A 76 15.53 -27.74 2.45
C ASP A 76 15.13 -29.21 2.58
N LEU A 77 13.88 -29.51 2.20
CA LEU A 77 13.36 -30.87 2.18
C LEU A 77 14.19 -31.82 1.29
N SER A 78 14.86 -31.30 0.25
CA SER A 78 15.67 -32.15 -0.65
C SER A 78 16.85 -32.83 0.02
N GLN A 79 17.24 -32.37 1.21
CA GLN A 79 18.28 -33.01 2.03
C GLN A 79 17.78 -34.25 2.78
N PHE A 80 16.48 -34.54 2.73
CA PHE A 80 15.86 -35.61 3.50
C PHE A 80 15.37 -36.76 2.61
N GLY A 81 16.31 -37.60 2.17
CA GLY A 81 15.97 -38.87 1.52
C GLY A 81 15.15 -38.74 0.24
N ASP A 82 14.34 -39.77 -0.04
CA ASP A 82 13.48 -39.85 -1.23
C ASP A 82 12.20 -39.00 -1.12
N GLU A 83 11.48 -38.82 -2.23
CA GLU A 83 10.28 -37.96 -2.27
C GLU A 83 9.20 -38.36 -1.26
N GLN A 84 9.06 -39.66 -0.97
CA GLN A 84 8.08 -40.15 0.00
C GLN A 84 8.47 -39.71 1.41
N THR A 85 9.74 -39.87 1.78
CA THR A 85 10.30 -39.41 3.05
C THR A 85 10.17 -37.89 3.19
N GLN A 86 10.42 -37.15 2.11
CA GLN A 86 10.29 -35.69 2.10
C GLN A 86 8.86 -35.25 2.43
N ARG A 87 7.84 -35.89 1.82
CA ARG A 87 6.42 -35.61 2.10
C ARG A 87 6.03 -35.97 3.54
N GLU A 88 6.49 -37.11 4.04
CA GLU A 88 6.22 -37.52 5.42
C GLU A 88 6.80 -36.53 6.44
N ILE A 89 8.01 -36.03 6.18
CA ILE A 89 8.66 -35.02 7.01
C ILE A 89 7.94 -33.67 6.90
N GLU A 90 7.56 -33.25 5.69
CA GLU A 90 6.79 -32.03 5.45
C GLU A 90 5.47 -32.05 6.25
N ASP A 91 4.69 -33.12 6.10
CA ASP A 91 3.42 -33.30 6.81
C ASP A 91 3.62 -33.29 8.33
N TRP A 92 4.65 -33.96 8.83
CA TRP A 92 4.96 -33.99 10.25
C TRP A 92 5.37 -32.61 10.78
N LEU A 93 6.20 -31.86 10.04
CA LEU A 93 6.64 -30.51 10.40
C LEU A 93 5.46 -29.53 10.44
N ILE A 94 4.55 -29.63 9.48
CA ILE A 94 3.36 -28.77 9.43
C ILE A 94 2.38 -29.15 10.54
N ARG A 95 2.05 -30.44 10.67
CA ARG A 95 0.98 -30.91 11.56
C ARG A 95 1.37 -30.93 13.03
N GLU A 96 2.53 -31.49 13.34
CA GLU A 96 2.94 -31.72 14.73
C GLU A 96 3.75 -30.53 15.26
N VAL A 97 4.74 -30.06 14.50
CA VAL A 97 5.58 -28.93 14.94
C VAL A 97 4.86 -27.60 14.77
N GLY A 98 4.02 -27.45 13.75
CA GLY A 98 3.34 -26.19 13.43
C GLY A 98 4.20 -25.23 12.62
N VAL A 99 5.06 -25.75 11.74
CA VAL A 99 5.87 -24.92 10.84
C VAL A 99 4.98 -24.03 9.99
N ARG A 100 5.43 -22.78 9.79
CA ARG A 100 4.65 -21.75 9.10
C ARG A 100 4.72 -21.93 7.60
N THR A 101 3.56 -21.77 6.96
CA THR A 101 3.37 -22.02 5.53
C THR A 101 2.86 -20.82 4.76
N GLN A 102 2.09 -19.95 5.41
CA GLN A 102 1.38 -18.85 4.76
C GLN A 102 1.96 -17.51 5.21
N MET A 103 2.14 -16.58 4.27
CA MET A 103 2.58 -15.21 4.52
C MET A 103 1.77 -14.49 5.61
N ALA A 104 0.46 -14.74 5.69
CA ALA A 104 -0.41 -14.17 6.73
C ALA A 104 0.00 -14.53 8.18
N LYS A 105 0.80 -15.59 8.36
CA LYS A 105 1.34 -16.01 9.67
C LYS A 105 2.63 -15.26 10.06
N LEU A 106 3.09 -14.31 9.24
CA LEU A 106 4.23 -13.45 9.58
C LEU A 106 3.88 -12.51 10.73
N THR A 107 4.78 -12.42 11.70
CA THR A 107 4.67 -11.45 12.79
C THR A 107 5.28 -10.11 12.39
N LYS A 108 5.00 -9.06 13.17
CA LYS A 108 5.65 -7.74 13.05
C LYS A 108 7.19 -7.87 13.04
N ASP A 109 7.74 -8.76 13.86
CA ASP A 109 9.18 -8.95 13.95
C ASP A 109 9.75 -9.73 12.77
N ASP A 110 9.03 -10.72 12.23
CA ASP A 110 9.48 -11.39 11.01
C ASP A 110 9.56 -10.41 9.84
N TRP A 111 8.53 -9.58 9.65
CA TRP A 111 8.51 -8.54 8.63
C TRP A 111 9.65 -7.54 8.80
N TYR A 112 9.91 -7.12 10.03
CA TYR A 112 11.03 -6.24 10.31
C TYR A 112 12.37 -6.89 9.93
N GLN A 113 12.56 -8.17 10.26
CA GLN A 113 13.77 -8.90 9.88
C GLN A 113 13.93 -9.01 8.36
N ILE A 114 12.83 -9.28 7.66
CA ILE A 114 12.80 -9.36 6.20
C ILE A 114 13.21 -8.02 5.59
N ILE A 115 12.51 -6.93 5.94
CA ILE A 115 12.70 -5.63 5.32
C ILE A 115 14.06 -5.00 5.71
N ALA A 116 14.44 -5.08 6.98
CA ALA A 116 15.64 -4.40 7.47
C ALA A 116 16.94 -5.16 7.16
N TYR A 117 16.91 -6.50 7.09
CA TYR A 117 18.13 -7.31 7.00
C TYR A 117 18.15 -8.30 5.85
N HIS A 118 17.10 -9.12 5.66
CA HIS A 118 17.15 -10.19 4.67
C HIS A 118 17.06 -9.65 3.24
N LEU A 119 16.16 -8.70 3.00
CA LEU A 119 15.95 -8.10 1.69
C LEU A 119 17.22 -7.38 1.19
N PRO A 120 17.85 -6.45 1.95
CA PRO A 120 19.11 -5.82 1.52
C PRO A 120 20.27 -6.80 1.32
N ALA A 121 20.30 -7.91 2.07
CA ALA A 121 21.36 -8.91 1.92
C ALA A 121 21.17 -9.78 0.66
N GLN A 122 19.92 -10.09 0.30
CA GLN A 122 19.60 -10.92 -0.85
C GLN A 122 19.60 -10.11 -2.16
N VAL A 123 19.01 -8.92 -2.12
CA VAL A 123 18.98 -7.94 -3.21
C VAL A 123 19.97 -6.84 -2.85
N SER A 124 21.26 -7.04 -3.14
CA SER A 124 22.27 -5.99 -2.97
C SER A 124 22.13 -4.89 -4.03
N GLU A 125 22.73 -3.73 -3.78
CA GLU A 125 22.74 -2.60 -4.74
C GLU A 125 23.34 -3.02 -6.09
N GLU A 126 24.43 -3.79 -6.09
CA GLU A 126 25.02 -4.33 -7.32
C GLU A 126 24.05 -5.19 -8.12
N LYS A 127 23.29 -6.07 -7.45
CA LYS A 127 22.30 -6.92 -8.11
C LYS A 127 21.12 -6.09 -8.62
N ALA A 128 20.62 -5.16 -7.81
CA ALA A 128 19.50 -4.29 -8.16
C ALA A 128 19.82 -3.40 -9.39
N ASN A 129 21.06 -2.93 -9.53
CA ASN A 129 21.48 -2.16 -10.70
C ASN A 129 21.60 -3.04 -11.96
N ARG A 130 21.97 -4.32 -11.82
CA ARG A 130 22.18 -5.24 -12.96
C ARG A 130 20.91 -5.99 -13.42
N SER A 131 19.95 -6.25 -12.53
CA SER A 131 18.78 -7.09 -12.82
C SER A 131 17.47 -6.40 -12.45
N GLU A 132 16.59 -6.28 -13.45
CA GLU A 132 15.22 -5.83 -13.25
C GLU A 132 14.39 -6.80 -12.41
N GLU A 133 14.66 -8.11 -12.53
CA GLU A 133 13.97 -9.15 -11.77
C GLU A 133 14.27 -9.01 -10.27
N CYS A 134 15.53 -8.73 -9.90
CA CYS A 134 15.90 -8.45 -8.51
C CYS A 134 15.17 -7.21 -7.97
N ARG A 135 15.00 -6.17 -8.78
CA ARG A 135 14.22 -4.97 -8.40
C ARG A 135 12.75 -5.31 -8.20
N LYS A 136 12.16 -6.07 -9.13
CA LYS A 136 10.78 -6.55 -9.03
C LYS A 136 10.56 -7.40 -7.77
N GLN A 137 11.49 -8.28 -7.43
CA GLN A 137 11.44 -9.07 -6.19
C GLN A 137 11.43 -8.17 -4.95
N ALA A 138 12.31 -7.17 -4.88
CA ALA A 138 12.32 -6.22 -3.76
C ALA A 138 11.01 -5.43 -3.66
N TYR A 139 10.51 -4.89 -4.78
CA TYR A 139 9.24 -4.16 -4.80
C TYR A 139 8.04 -5.04 -4.47
N ASN A 140 8.01 -6.30 -4.88
CA ASN A 140 6.97 -7.24 -4.49
C ASN A 140 7.02 -7.53 -2.98
N CYS A 141 8.21 -7.64 -2.39
CA CYS A 141 8.37 -7.77 -0.94
C CYS A 141 7.83 -6.54 -0.20
N TYR A 142 8.13 -5.32 -0.66
CA TYR A 142 7.56 -4.10 -0.07
C TYR A 142 6.03 -4.04 -0.19
N LYS A 143 5.47 -4.38 -1.36
CA LYS A 143 4.02 -4.44 -1.57
C LYS A 143 3.36 -5.42 -0.61
N ALA A 144 3.88 -6.64 -0.53
CA ALA A 144 3.36 -7.67 0.37
C ALA A 144 3.40 -7.24 1.85
N PHE A 145 4.46 -6.54 2.27
CA PHE A 145 4.51 -5.92 3.59
C PHE A 145 3.43 -4.85 3.76
N LEU A 146 3.26 -3.95 2.79
CA LEU A 146 2.29 -2.86 2.87
C LEU A 146 0.84 -3.37 2.87
N ASP A 147 0.54 -4.42 2.09
CA ASP A 147 -0.75 -5.11 2.11
C ASP A 147 -1.01 -5.71 3.50
N TRP A 148 -0.05 -6.46 4.03
CA TRP A 148 -0.15 -7.02 5.38
C TRP A 148 -0.31 -5.92 6.46
N ALA A 149 0.43 -4.81 6.33
CA ALA A 149 0.40 -3.69 7.27
C ALA A 149 -0.93 -2.91 7.23
N GLN A 150 -1.60 -2.90 6.09
CA GLN A 150 -2.93 -2.32 5.92
C GLN A 150 -3.97 -3.10 6.74
N ASP A 151 -3.89 -4.44 6.72
CA ASP A 151 -4.82 -5.31 7.44
C ASP A 151 -4.62 -5.28 8.96
N HIS A 152 -3.40 -5.01 9.44
CA HIS A 152 -3.04 -5.14 10.86
C HIS A 152 -3.01 -3.83 11.65
N GLN A 153 -3.15 -2.66 10.99
CA GLN A 153 -3.28 -1.26 11.48
C GLN A 153 -2.28 -0.71 12.54
N GLU A 154 -1.72 -1.54 13.41
CA GLU A 154 -0.74 -1.21 14.45
C GLU A 154 0.64 -1.73 14.06
N VAL A 155 1.27 -1.15 13.04
CA VAL A 155 2.66 -1.49 12.71
C VAL A 155 3.62 -0.56 13.45
N ASP A 156 4.70 -1.15 13.96
CA ASP A 156 5.73 -0.49 14.75
C ASP A 156 6.41 0.66 13.97
N GLN A 157 6.76 1.75 14.64
CA GLN A 157 7.46 2.87 13.99
C GLN A 157 8.89 2.52 13.56
N LYS A 158 9.47 1.42 14.06
CA LYS A 158 10.81 0.96 13.64
C LYS A 158 10.95 0.74 12.12
N PHE A 159 9.84 0.50 11.42
CA PHE A 159 9.85 0.34 9.96
C PHE A 159 10.20 1.62 9.21
N LYS A 160 10.00 2.80 9.81
CA LYS A 160 10.44 4.07 9.22
C LYS A 160 11.96 4.11 9.07
N LYS A 161 12.68 3.48 10.00
CA LYS A 161 14.16 3.44 10.02
C LYS A 161 14.76 2.34 9.12
N CYS A 162 13.92 1.60 8.40
CA CYS A 162 14.41 0.58 7.49
C CYS A 162 15.09 1.22 6.29
N ARG A 163 16.15 0.58 5.80
CA ARG A 163 16.77 0.96 4.54
C ARG A 163 15.87 0.52 3.39
N LEU A 164 15.52 1.46 2.53
CA LEU A 164 14.67 1.21 1.36
C LEU A 164 15.50 1.28 0.08
N LEU A 165 15.21 0.39 -0.85
CA LEU A 165 15.81 0.43 -2.18
C LEU A 165 15.18 1.60 -2.95
N CYS A 166 15.96 2.64 -3.18
CA CYS A 166 15.55 3.86 -3.85
C CYS A 166 16.35 4.07 -5.13
N GLN A 167 15.78 4.78 -6.09
CA GLN A 167 16.50 5.32 -7.24
C GLN A 167 17.09 6.68 -6.86
N TYR A 168 18.39 6.85 -7.09
CA TYR A 168 19.14 8.09 -6.85
C TYR A 168 20.24 8.20 -7.90
N GLN A 169 20.30 9.32 -8.63
CA GLN A 169 21.34 9.56 -9.65
C GLN A 169 21.42 8.44 -10.70
N GLY A 170 20.27 7.94 -11.15
CA GLY A 170 20.18 6.85 -12.13
C GLY A 170 20.56 5.46 -11.60
N GLN A 171 20.89 5.32 -10.31
CA GLN A 171 21.26 4.06 -9.69
C GLN A 171 20.29 3.66 -8.58
N TYR A 172 20.18 2.36 -8.33
CA TYR A 172 19.44 1.80 -7.21
C TYR A 172 20.35 1.62 -6.00
N THR A 173 20.00 2.26 -4.89
CA THR A 173 20.79 2.26 -3.66
C THR A 173 19.89 2.20 -2.43
N TYR A 174 20.38 1.62 -1.33
CA TYR A 174 19.62 1.52 -0.09
C TYR A 174 19.85 2.74 0.79
N LYS A 175 18.79 3.51 0.99
CA LYS A 175 18.79 4.74 1.79
C LYS A 175 17.93 4.60 3.04
N ASN A 176 18.36 5.24 4.12
CA ASN A 176 17.59 5.32 5.37
C ASN A 176 16.83 6.65 5.42
N SER A 177 15.57 6.62 5.87
CA SER A 177 14.77 7.83 6.04
C SER A 177 15.33 8.76 7.13
N ASP A 178 16.09 8.22 8.09
CA ASP A 178 16.76 9.01 9.13
C ASP A 178 17.95 9.84 8.58
N GLU A 179 18.53 9.43 7.45
CA GLU A 179 19.73 10.06 6.86
C GLU A 179 19.41 10.96 5.66
N CYS A 180 18.36 10.64 4.91
CA CYS A 180 17.92 11.45 3.79
C CYS A 180 16.41 11.36 3.60
N VAL A 181 15.81 12.42 3.08
CA VAL A 181 14.39 12.42 2.70
C VAL A 181 14.21 11.48 1.52
N ILE A 182 13.36 10.47 1.71
CA ILE A 182 12.96 9.53 0.66
C ILE A 182 11.61 9.97 0.11
N TYR A 183 11.56 10.22 -1.19
CA TYR A 183 10.38 10.70 -1.87
C TYR A 183 9.60 9.57 -2.53
N PHE A 184 8.29 9.54 -2.38
CA PHE A 184 7.40 8.58 -3.06
C PHE A 184 6.99 9.16 -4.42
N ASP A 185 7.21 8.40 -5.50
CA ASP A 185 6.87 8.84 -6.86
C ASP A 185 5.36 8.74 -7.16
N ASP A 186 4.60 9.73 -6.70
CA ASP A 186 3.17 9.87 -6.99
C ASP A 186 2.86 10.82 -8.15
N ASP A 187 3.88 11.47 -8.71
CA ASP A 187 3.79 12.40 -9.84
C ASP A 187 5.05 12.27 -10.72
N PHE A 188 5.09 11.19 -11.50
CA PHE A 188 6.23 10.82 -12.34
C PHE A 188 6.75 11.98 -13.19
N LYS A 189 5.85 12.77 -13.80
CA LYS A 189 6.22 13.88 -14.68
C LYS A 189 7.08 14.91 -13.95
N ARG A 190 6.66 15.31 -12.74
CA ARG A 190 7.42 16.28 -11.94
C ARG A 190 8.66 15.67 -11.30
N THR A 191 8.54 14.43 -10.83
CA THR A 191 9.63 13.65 -10.26
C THR A 191 10.84 13.58 -11.21
N GLN A 192 10.60 13.43 -12.52
CA GLN A 192 11.67 13.39 -13.54
C GLN A 192 12.64 14.58 -13.48
N HIS A 193 12.15 15.79 -13.17
CA HIS A 193 13.01 16.99 -13.11
C HIS A 193 14.03 16.98 -11.96
N PHE A 194 13.82 16.12 -10.96
CA PHE A 194 14.64 16.02 -9.75
C PHE A 194 15.36 14.67 -9.62
N MET A 195 15.22 13.73 -10.57
CA MET A 195 15.76 12.35 -10.45
C MET A 195 17.25 12.25 -10.12
N ASP A 196 18.04 13.24 -10.56
CA ASP A 196 19.48 13.29 -10.30
C ASP A 196 19.84 13.89 -8.93
N THR A 197 18.84 14.40 -8.20
CA THR A 197 19.02 15.17 -6.96
C THR A 197 18.35 14.54 -5.75
N ILE A 198 17.25 13.81 -5.94
CA ILE A 198 16.44 13.26 -4.84
C ILE A 198 16.44 11.73 -4.83
N CYS A 199 16.25 11.15 -3.65
CA CYS A 199 16.09 9.70 -3.49
C CYS A 199 14.63 9.32 -3.67
N VAL A 200 14.33 8.47 -4.66
CA VAL A 200 12.95 8.14 -5.04
C VAL A 200 12.62 6.68 -4.81
N PHE A 201 11.50 6.46 -4.11
CA PHE A 201 10.90 5.18 -3.86
C PHE A 201 9.69 4.98 -4.77
N ASN A 202 9.82 4.05 -5.72
CA ASN A 202 8.83 3.83 -6.77
C ASN A 202 7.96 2.61 -6.47
N LEU A 203 6.69 2.86 -6.13
CA LEU A 203 5.62 1.88 -5.99
C LEU A 203 4.35 2.42 -6.64
N PRO A 204 3.36 1.56 -6.98
CA PRO A 204 2.08 2.02 -7.49
C PRO A 204 1.43 3.04 -6.54
N SER A 205 0.81 4.08 -7.11
CA SER A 205 0.24 5.21 -6.37
C SER A 205 -0.82 4.81 -5.31
N SER A 206 -1.43 3.64 -5.44
CA SER A 206 -2.33 3.05 -4.43
C SER A 206 -1.67 2.85 -3.06
N TYR A 207 -0.35 2.69 -3.02
CA TYR A 207 0.44 2.50 -1.80
C TYR A 207 0.90 3.79 -1.13
N ARG A 208 0.66 4.96 -1.74
CA ARG A 208 1.17 6.27 -1.30
C ARG A 208 0.93 6.52 0.20
N SER A 209 -0.31 6.40 0.65
CA SER A 209 -0.70 6.71 2.03
C SER A 209 -0.10 5.73 3.06
N ILE A 210 -0.01 4.46 2.68
CA ILE A 210 0.46 3.38 3.55
C ILE A 210 1.99 3.43 3.65
N ALA A 211 2.68 3.69 2.54
CA ALA A 211 4.12 3.91 2.50
C ALA A 211 4.50 5.16 3.30
N GLU A 212 3.78 6.28 3.15
CA GLU A 212 3.96 7.49 3.97
C GLU A 212 3.85 7.17 5.47
N ARG A 213 2.83 6.38 5.85
CA ARG A 213 2.59 5.99 7.24
C ARG A 213 3.70 5.12 7.84
N TYR A 214 4.10 4.05 7.16
CA TYR A 214 4.95 3.00 7.76
C TYR A 214 6.43 3.11 7.39
N PHE A 215 6.75 3.64 6.21
CA PHE A 215 8.13 3.87 5.77
C PHE A 215 8.59 5.32 5.96
N GLY A 216 7.68 6.25 6.25
CA GLY A 216 8.03 7.66 6.45
C GLY A 216 8.48 8.37 5.17
N VAL A 217 8.11 7.83 4.00
CA VAL A 217 8.39 8.46 2.70
C VAL A 217 7.47 9.65 2.46
N VAL A 218 7.96 10.66 1.76
CA VAL A 218 7.22 11.90 1.48
C VAL A 218 6.71 11.90 0.04
N PRO A 219 5.41 12.03 -0.23
CA PRO A 219 4.92 12.13 -1.60
C PRO A 219 5.49 13.37 -2.32
N VAL A 220 6.05 13.17 -3.52
CA VAL A 220 6.65 14.25 -4.32
C VAL A 220 5.64 15.37 -4.56
N SER A 221 4.40 15.03 -4.91
CA SER A 221 3.35 16.03 -5.19
C SER A 221 3.02 16.94 -4.00
N LYS A 222 3.28 16.51 -2.75
CA LYS A 222 3.10 17.33 -1.54
C LYS A 222 4.31 18.21 -1.25
N ALA A 223 5.49 17.77 -1.64
CA ALA A 223 6.75 18.43 -1.29
C ALA A 223 7.17 19.50 -2.32
N ILE A 224 6.84 19.30 -3.60
CA ILE A 224 7.14 20.27 -4.65
C ILE A 224 6.27 21.51 -4.48
N LYS A 225 6.91 22.66 -4.35
CA LYS A 225 6.27 23.97 -4.50
C LYS A 225 6.28 24.36 -5.97
N ARG A 226 5.13 24.76 -6.49
CA ARG A 226 4.94 25.21 -7.86
C ARG A 226 4.72 26.71 -7.86
N GLU A 227 5.47 27.40 -8.70
CA GLU A 227 5.26 28.82 -9.01
C GLU A 227 5.09 28.92 -10.53
N ILE A 228 3.96 29.45 -10.97
CA ILE A 228 3.65 29.59 -12.40
C ILE A 228 4.23 30.93 -12.86
N ILE A 229 5.00 30.87 -13.94
CA ILE A 229 5.58 32.03 -14.60
C ILE A 229 4.84 32.21 -15.93
N TYR A 230 4.03 33.25 -16.00
CA TYR A 230 3.26 33.64 -17.19
C TYR A 230 3.73 34.99 -17.72
N SER A 231 3.23 35.37 -18.89
CA SER A 231 3.57 36.65 -19.51
C SER A 231 2.80 37.81 -18.88
N ASP A 232 3.25 39.05 -19.14
CA ASP A 232 2.53 40.25 -18.72
C ASP A 232 1.21 40.44 -19.50
N GLN A 233 1.04 39.76 -20.64
CA GLN A 233 -0.11 39.90 -21.53
C GLN A 233 -1.04 38.70 -21.44
N ARG A 234 -1.94 38.72 -20.45
CA ARG A 234 -2.95 37.68 -20.27
C ARG A 234 -4.17 37.96 -21.13
N LYS A 235 -4.54 37.02 -21.99
CA LYS A 235 -5.77 37.11 -22.80
C LYS A 235 -6.81 36.18 -22.19
N PRO A 236 -8.05 36.62 -21.94
CA PRO A 236 -9.11 35.70 -21.55
C PRO A 236 -9.34 34.68 -22.67
N LEU A 237 -9.82 33.49 -22.31
CA LEU A 237 -10.29 32.51 -23.30
C LEU A 237 -11.38 33.15 -24.17
N ASP A 238 -11.33 32.90 -25.48
CA ASP A 238 -12.32 33.41 -26.42
C ASP A 238 -13.73 32.96 -26.02
N GLU A 239 -14.72 33.84 -26.23
CA GLU A 239 -16.09 33.64 -25.71
C GLU A 239 -16.74 32.37 -26.30
N GLN A 240 -16.44 32.02 -27.56
CA GLN A 240 -16.93 30.78 -28.17
C GLN A 240 -16.41 29.54 -27.42
N TYR A 241 -15.12 29.51 -27.08
CA TYR A 241 -14.51 28.41 -26.33
C TYR A 241 -15.01 28.37 -24.89
N LYS A 242 -15.17 29.55 -24.27
CA LYS A 242 -15.67 29.69 -22.90
C LYS A 242 -17.11 29.20 -22.77
N GLU A 243 -18.00 29.59 -23.70
CA GLU A 243 -19.38 29.09 -23.76
C GLU A 243 -19.41 27.56 -23.89
N HIS A 244 -18.56 27.01 -24.76
CA HIS A 244 -18.48 25.58 -24.96
C HIS A 244 -17.97 24.82 -23.71
N VAL A 245 -16.93 25.33 -23.04
CA VAL A 245 -16.44 24.77 -21.78
C VAL A 245 -17.54 24.83 -20.71
N ASN A 246 -18.19 25.98 -20.54
CA ASN A 246 -19.26 26.18 -19.56
C ASN A 246 -20.45 25.24 -19.79
N ARG A 247 -20.76 24.91 -21.05
CA ARG A 247 -21.77 23.91 -21.39
C ARG A 247 -21.39 22.50 -20.93
N VAL A 248 -20.10 22.18 -20.85
CA VAL A 248 -19.59 20.84 -20.51
C VAL A 248 -19.37 20.65 -19.00
N LEU A 249 -19.03 21.70 -18.25
CA LEU A 249 -18.76 21.61 -16.80
C LEU A 249 -19.87 20.92 -15.98
N PRO A 250 -21.18 21.15 -16.22
CA PRO A 250 -22.25 20.47 -15.49
C PRO A 250 -22.23 18.94 -15.67
N TYR A 251 -21.80 18.46 -16.85
CA TYR A 251 -21.69 17.02 -17.13
C TYR A 251 -20.44 16.41 -16.49
N ILE A 252 -19.34 17.17 -16.40
CA ILE A 252 -18.17 16.78 -15.61
C ILE A 252 -18.58 16.64 -14.13
N TYR A 253 -19.36 17.57 -13.62
CA TYR A 253 -19.92 17.49 -12.26
C TYR A 253 -20.78 16.24 -12.06
N ALA A 254 -21.67 15.90 -13.00
CA ALA A 254 -22.49 14.69 -12.93
C ALA A 254 -21.66 13.40 -12.79
N VAL A 255 -20.56 13.30 -13.55
CA VAL A 255 -19.63 12.16 -13.47
C VAL A 255 -19.01 12.08 -12.08
N ARG A 256 -18.57 13.22 -11.54
CA ARG A 256 -17.94 13.28 -10.23
C ARG A 256 -18.89 13.01 -9.07
N CYS A 257 -20.15 13.43 -9.16
CA CYS A 257 -21.19 13.09 -8.19
C CYS A 257 -21.35 11.59 -8.03
N ARG A 258 -21.28 10.83 -9.14
CA ARG A 258 -21.39 9.38 -9.11
C ARG A 258 -20.11 8.71 -8.59
N GLU A 259 -18.95 9.14 -9.09
CA GLU A 259 -17.66 8.51 -8.74
C GLU A 259 -17.22 8.82 -7.30
N ALA A 260 -17.51 10.03 -6.81
CA ALA A 260 -17.11 10.49 -5.49
C ALA A 260 -18.21 11.36 -4.84
N PRO A 261 -19.33 10.76 -4.39
CA PRO A 261 -20.46 11.49 -3.82
C PRO A 261 -20.08 12.38 -2.62
N LYS A 262 -19.10 11.94 -1.83
CA LYS A 262 -18.62 12.65 -0.63
C LYS A 262 -17.90 13.97 -0.95
N SER A 263 -17.40 14.14 -2.17
CA SER A 263 -16.69 15.36 -2.60
C SER A 263 -17.52 16.18 -3.60
N ALA A 264 -18.83 15.93 -3.72
CA ALA A 264 -19.68 16.58 -4.70
C ALA A 264 -19.72 18.10 -4.51
N GLU A 265 -19.96 18.58 -3.29
CA GLU A 265 -20.01 20.03 -2.99
C GLU A 265 -18.68 20.74 -3.28
N GLU A 266 -17.57 20.12 -2.88
CA GLU A 266 -16.23 20.66 -3.16
C GLU A 266 -15.96 20.70 -4.67
N THR A 267 -16.35 19.65 -5.40
CA THR A 267 -16.21 19.58 -6.85
C THR A 267 -17.03 20.66 -7.54
N LEU A 268 -18.29 20.86 -7.12
CA LEU A 268 -19.17 21.89 -7.65
C LEU A 268 -18.54 23.27 -7.48
N LYS A 269 -18.05 23.58 -6.28
CA LYS A 269 -17.36 24.84 -5.97
C LYS A 269 -16.13 25.04 -6.85
N LYS A 270 -15.28 24.03 -7.00
CA LYS A 270 -14.08 24.11 -7.85
C LYS A 270 -14.44 24.38 -9.31
N LEU A 271 -15.44 23.67 -9.84
CA LEU A 271 -15.86 23.80 -11.23
C LEU A 271 -16.47 25.18 -11.54
N LYS A 272 -17.30 25.73 -10.65
CA LYS A 272 -17.86 27.08 -10.84
C LYS A 272 -16.82 28.20 -10.76
N ASN A 273 -15.73 27.95 -10.04
CA ASN A 273 -14.67 28.93 -9.79
C ASN A 273 -13.51 28.87 -10.80
N LEU A 274 -13.66 28.12 -11.91
CA LEU A 274 -12.65 28.04 -12.96
C LEU A 274 -12.61 29.33 -13.80
N GLU A 275 -11.43 29.91 -13.96
CA GLU A 275 -11.16 31.01 -14.90
C GLU A 275 -10.10 30.56 -15.91
N PHE A 276 -10.29 30.84 -17.19
CA PHE A 276 -9.36 30.41 -18.26
C PHE A 276 -8.66 31.60 -18.91
N TYR A 277 -7.33 31.48 -19.05
CA TYR A 277 -6.46 32.47 -19.67
C TYR A 277 -5.55 31.82 -20.72
N ILE A 278 -5.29 32.56 -21.79
CA ILE A 278 -4.34 32.23 -22.85
C ILE A 278 -3.07 33.07 -22.66
N GLU A 279 -1.93 32.39 -22.66
CA GLU A 279 -0.60 32.96 -22.45
C GLU A 279 0.31 32.65 -23.64
N ASP A 280 1.05 33.66 -24.13
CA ASP A 280 1.97 33.47 -25.25
C ASP A 280 3.19 32.61 -24.85
N SER A 281 3.61 32.72 -23.58
CA SER A 281 4.66 31.89 -22.97
C SER A 281 4.25 31.47 -21.57
N LEU A 282 4.34 30.17 -21.28
CA LEU A 282 4.05 29.61 -19.97
C LEU A 282 5.24 28.77 -19.50
N SER A 283 5.69 29.03 -18.29
CA SER A 283 6.75 28.26 -17.62
C SER A 283 6.32 27.97 -16.18
N GLU A 284 6.91 26.96 -15.57
CA GLU A 284 6.75 26.71 -14.13
C GLU A 284 8.11 26.60 -13.46
N ARG A 285 8.21 27.19 -12.27
CA ARG A 285 9.33 26.98 -11.36
C ARG A 285 8.91 25.96 -10.32
N LEU A 286 9.53 24.79 -10.39
CA LEU A 286 9.39 23.71 -9.43
C LEU A 286 10.50 23.88 -8.38
N SER A 287 10.12 23.96 -7.11
CA SER A 287 11.06 24.03 -5.99
C SER A 287 10.85 22.87 -5.04
N LEU A 288 11.93 22.16 -4.73
CA LEU A 288 11.96 21.03 -3.80
C LEU A 288 13.19 21.17 -2.91
N GLU A 289 12.98 21.35 -1.60
CA GLU A 289 14.06 21.71 -0.66
C GLU A 289 14.87 22.93 -1.15
N SER A 290 16.18 22.77 -1.35
CA SER A 290 17.10 23.78 -1.89
C SER A 290 17.25 23.71 -3.42
N TYR A 291 16.55 22.78 -4.09
CA TYR A 291 16.63 22.61 -5.54
C TYR A 291 15.51 23.36 -6.23
N THR A 292 15.87 24.08 -7.28
CA THR A 292 14.93 24.78 -8.14
C THR A 292 15.16 24.37 -9.57
N LYS A 293 14.07 24.03 -10.27
CA LYS A 293 14.05 23.72 -11.69
C LYS A 293 13.00 24.57 -12.36
N GLU A 294 13.42 25.27 -13.40
CA GLU A 294 12.50 25.98 -14.28
C GLU A 294 12.20 25.09 -15.48
N VAL A 295 10.92 24.86 -15.72
CA VAL A 295 10.41 24.10 -16.84
C VAL A 295 9.72 25.08 -17.76
N SER A 296 10.38 25.40 -18.86
CA SER A 296 9.85 26.30 -19.88
C SER A 296 8.90 25.56 -20.82
N ASP A 297 8.10 26.34 -21.56
CA ASP A 297 7.25 25.85 -22.64
C ASP A 297 6.17 24.84 -22.22
N ILE A 298 5.69 24.92 -20.98
CA ILE A 298 4.58 24.06 -20.53
C ILE A 298 3.28 24.42 -21.26
N ALA A 299 2.47 23.40 -21.55
CA ALA A 299 1.26 23.58 -22.34
C ALA A 299 0.12 24.25 -21.55
N TRP A 300 0.07 23.99 -20.24
CA TRP A 300 -0.94 24.52 -19.34
C TRP A 300 -0.46 24.47 -17.89
N ALA A 301 -1.07 25.28 -17.03
CA ALA A 301 -0.88 25.29 -15.58
C ALA A 301 -2.15 25.78 -14.89
N PHE A 302 -2.30 25.53 -13.59
CA PHE A 302 -3.37 26.15 -12.82
C PHE A 302 -2.91 26.63 -11.45
N GLU A 303 -3.52 27.72 -10.99
CA GLU A 303 -3.28 28.35 -9.69
C GLU A 303 -4.60 28.43 -8.91
N GLU A 304 -4.61 27.92 -7.69
CA GLU A 304 -5.74 28.09 -6.76
C GLU A 304 -5.48 29.28 -5.84
N ILE A 305 -6.33 30.30 -5.96
CA ILE A 305 -6.27 31.52 -5.17
C ILE A 305 -7.07 31.30 -3.88
N LYS A 306 -6.37 30.98 -2.80
CA LYS A 306 -6.98 30.65 -1.50
C LYS A 306 -7.92 31.72 -0.94
N GLN A 307 -7.72 32.98 -1.30
CA GLN A 307 -8.47 34.12 -0.76
C GLN A 307 -9.92 34.18 -1.26
N ASN A 308 -10.17 33.80 -2.52
CA ASN A 308 -11.49 33.86 -3.15
C ASN A 308 -11.94 32.49 -3.68
N GLY A 309 -11.12 31.44 -3.52
CA GLY A 309 -11.40 30.09 -3.99
C GLY A 309 -11.42 29.96 -5.52
N LYS A 310 -10.92 30.98 -6.25
CA LYS A 310 -10.82 30.95 -7.71
C LYS A 310 -9.68 30.06 -8.17
N ILE A 311 -9.92 29.31 -9.23
CA ILE A 311 -8.91 28.46 -9.86
C ILE A 311 -8.64 29.04 -11.24
N ARG A 312 -7.46 29.63 -11.42
CA ARG A 312 -7.04 30.17 -12.71
C ARG A 312 -6.30 29.09 -13.49
N ILE A 313 -6.80 28.77 -14.67
CA ILE A 313 -6.17 27.87 -15.63
C ILE A 313 -5.51 28.72 -16.71
N TYR A 314 -4.21 28.54 -16.87
CA TYR A 314 -3.39 29.17 -17.90
C TYR A 314 -3.10 28.15 -18.99
N LEU A 315 -3.32 28.53 -20.25
CA LEU A 315 -3.17 27.67 -21.41
C LEU A 315 -2.25 28.37 -22.41
N ARG A 316 -1.31 27.64 -23.01
CA ARG A 316 -0.52 28.17 -24.12
C ARG A 316 -1.36 28.30 -25.39
N GLN A 317 -2.30 27.38 -25.59
CA GLN A 317 -3.21 27.33 -26.73
C GLN A 317 -4.58 26.81 -26.28
N ALA A 318 -5.65 27.31 -26.90
CA ALA A 318 -7.01 26.84 -26.66
C ALA A 318 -7.25 25.49 -27.36
N GLN A 319 -6.72 24.41 -26.79
CA GLN A 319 -6.96 23.05 -27.26
C GLN A 319 -7.72 22.25 -26.20
N GLU A 320 -8.68 21.44 -26.64
CA GLU A 320 -9.56 20.64 -25.79
C GLU A 320 -8.76 19.72 -24.85
N TYR A 321 -7.68 19.12 -25.36
CA TYR A 321 -6.80 18.26 -24.58
C TYR A 321 -6.13 18.99 -23.40
N TYR A 322 -5.68 20.24 -23.61
CA TYR A 322 -5.05 21.03 -22.55
C TYR A 322 -6.07 21.50 -21.52
N ILE A 323 -7.26 21.93 -21.97
CA ILE A 323 -8.37 22.30 -21.10
C ILE A 323 -8.77 21.10 -20.24
N ALA A 324 -8.98 19.93 -20.86
CA ALA A 324 -9.35 18.70 -20.18
C ALA A 324 -8.32 18.27 -19.13
N SER A 325 -7.04 18.30 -19.49
CA SER A 325 -5.93 17.95 -18.60
C SER A 325 -5.84 18.90 -17.41
N ALA A 326 -6.00 20.20 -17.64
CA ALA A 326 -5.98 21.21 -16.59
C ALA A 326 -7.16 21.06 -15.61
N ILE A 327 -8.38 20.84 -16.12
CA ILE A 327 -9.56 20.56 -15.29
C ILE A 327 -9.36 19.28 -14.48
N ALA A 328 -8.88 18.20 -15.11
CA ALA A 328 -8.63 16.94 -14.44
C ALA A 328 -7.62 17.07 -13.30
N GLU A 329 -6.55 17.84 -13.50
CA GLU A 329 -5.55 18.07 -12.45
C GLU A 329 -6.08 19.00 -11.33
N ALA A 330 -6.82 20.06 -11.67
CA ALA A 330 -7.47 20.93 -10.69
C ALA A 330 -8.48 20.19 -9.79
N LEU A 331 -9.13 19.16 -10.33
CA LEU A 331 -10.04 18.28 -9.60
C LEU A 331 -9.34 17.12 -8.89
N GLY A 332 -8.02 16.96 -9.04
CA GLY A 332 -7.24 15.87 -8.43
C GLY A 332 -7.49 14.49 -9.06
N VAL A 333 -7.96 14.43 -10.30
CA VAL A 333 -8.28 13.19 -11.04
C VAL A 333 -7.65 13.18 -12.44
N PRO A 334 -6.30 13.23 -12.56
CA PRO A 334 -5.61 13.32 -13.84
C PRO A 334 -5.93 12.15 -14.79
N THR A 335 -6.35 11.00 -14.27
CA THR A 335 -6.76 9.83 -15.06
C THR A 335 -8.06 10.03 -15.85
N GLN A 336 -8.83 11.08 -15.56
CA GLN A 336 -10.07 11.40 -16.28
C GLN A 336 -9.86 12.41 -17.42
N ALA A 337 -8.62 12.88 -17.66
CA ALA A 337 -8.31 13.88 -18.69
C ALA A 337 -8.83 13.46 -20.09
N ASP A 338 -8.55 12.23 -20.52
CA ASP A 338 -8.99 11.73 -21.83
C ASP A 338 -10.52 11.67 -21.95
N PHE A 339 -11.21 11.39 -20.83
CA PHE A 339 -12.66 11.39 -20.80
C PHE A 339 -13.22 12.82 -20.88
N TYR A 340 -12.63 13.78 -20.17
CA TYR A 340 -13.03 15.19 -20.25
C TYR A 340 -12.74 15.80 -21.61
N GLU A 341 -11.63 15.45 -22.26
CA GLU A 341 -11.34 15.85 -23.63
C GLU A 341 -12.46 15.37 -24.56
N ASN A 342 -12.87 14.12 -24.40
CA ASN A 342 -13.96 13.53 -25.16
C ASN A 342 -15.31 14.26 -24.97
N LEU A 343 -15.57 14.82 -23.78
CA LEU A 343 -16.75 15.66 -23.54
C LEU A 343 -16.61 17.06 -24.17
N LEU A 344 -15.39 17.61 -24.15
CA LEU A 344 -15.03 18.91 -24.71
C LEU A 344 -14.91 18.91 -26.24
N ARG A 345 -14.93 17.78 -26.94
CA ARG A 345 -14.99 17.79 -28.42
C ARG A 345 -16.32 18.40 -28.89
N PRO A 346 -16.34 19.16 -30.00
CA PRO A 346 -17.58 19.72 -30.55
C PRO A 346 -18.59 18.60 -30.84
N GLN A 347 -19.71 18.60 -30.13
CA GLN A 347 -20.78 17.60 -30.24
C GLN A 347 -22.11 18.14 -29.70
N GLU A 348 -23.24 17.54 -30.06
CA GLU A 348 -24.54 17.93 -29.52
C GLU A 348 -24.71 17.43 -28.07
N GLU A 349 -25.62 18.05 -27.30
CA GLU A 349 -25.92 17.59 -25.94
C GLU A 349 -26.31 16.10 -25.90
N LYS A 350 -27.01 15.62 -26.93
CA LYS A 350 -27.39 14.20 -27.08
C LYS A 350 -26.17 13.28 -27.10
N ASP A 351 -25.08 13.71 -27.74
CA ASP A 351 -23.84 12.94 -27.81
C ASP A 351 -23.10 12.95 -26.46
N ILE A 352 -23.11 14.09 -25.76
CA ILE A 352 -22.59 14.19 -24.39
C ILE A 352 -23.31 13.18 -23.49
N ARG A 353 -24.65 13.21 -23.49
CA ARG A 353 -25.47 12.28 -22.70
C ARG A 353 -25.20 10.82 -23.05
N LYS A 354 -25.10 10.50 -24.35
CA LYS A 354 -24.76 9.15 -24.81
C LYS A 354 -23.44 8.65 -24.21
N ARG A 355 -22.39 9.47 -24.21
CA ARG A 355 -21.07 9.11 -23.61
C ARG A 355 -21.16 8.92 -22.10
N LEU A 356 -21.97 9.71 -21.40
CA LEU A 356 -22.23 9.53 -19.97
C LEU A 356 -22.89 8.17 -19.70
N PHE A 357 -23.84 7.76 -20.54
CA PHE A 357 -24.49 6.45 -20.41
C PHE A 357 -23.55 5.29 -20.75
N GLU A 358 -22.66 5.45 -21.72
CA GLU A 358 -21.58 4.48 -22.01
C GLU A 358 -20.59 4.35 -20.83
N LYS A 359 -20.36 5.44 -20.09
CA LYS A 359 -19.64 5.44 -18.79
C LYS A 359 -20.47 4.86 -17.64
N GLY A 360 -21.73 4.51 -17.90
CA GLY A 360 -22.66 3.85 -16.99
C GLY A 360 -23.48 4.79 -16.10
N LEU A 361 -23.54 6.09 -16.39
CA LEU A 361 -24.47 6.99 -15.69
C LEU A 361 -25.89 6.71 -16.16
N ASN A 362 -26.87 6.89 -15.29
CA ASN A 362 -28.28 6.78 -15.65
C ASN A 362 -28.86 8.18 -15.93
N GLN A 363 -29.98 8.25 -16.67
CA GLN A 363 -30.64 9.53 -16.98
C GLN A 363 -30.99 10.33 -15.72
N SER A 364 -31.50 9.67 -14.68
CA SER A 364 -31.85 10.31 -13.40
C SER A 364 -30.64 10.96 -12.73
N ASP A 365 -29.49 10.28 -12.70
CA ASP A 365 -28.28 10.78 -12.04
C ASP A 365 -27.74 12.03 -12.74
N VAL A 366 -27.85 12.07 -14.06
CA VAL A 366 -27.46 13.22 -14.87
C VAL A 366 -28.40 14.40 -14.61
N GLU A 367 -29.72 14.17 -14.64
CA GLU A 367 -30.71 15.22 -14.37
C GLU A 367 -30.60 15.79 -12.95
N ASP A 368 -30.44 14.93 -11.95
CA ASP A 368 -30.25 15.35 -10.55
C ASP A 368 -29.00 16.21 -10.38
N ALA A 369 -27.89 15.86 -11.04
CA ALA A 369 -26.66 16.64 -10.98
C ALA A 369 -26.79 17.99 -11.71
N LEU A 370 -27.47 18.02 -12.86
CA LEU A 370 -27.75 19.26 -13.59
C LEU A 370 -28.65 20.20 -12.79
N ASN A 371 -29.69 19.67 -12.12
CA ASN A 371 -30.55 20.47 -11.25
C ASN A 371 -29.74 21.09 -10.11
N ARG A 372 -28.88 20.32 -9.44
CA ARG A 372 -27.98 20.84 -8.39
C ARG A 372 -26.99 21.88 -8.89
N TRP A 373 -26.55 21.77 -10.14
CA TRP A 373 -25.68 22.77 -10.76
C TRP A 373 -26.40 24.12 -10.87
N CYS A 374 -27.65 24.10 -11.37
CA CYS A 374 -28.50 25.27 -11.56
C CYS A 374 -29.00 25.88 -10.24
N ASP A 375 -29.44 25.06 -9.27
CA ASP A 375 -30.00 25.53 -7.99
C ASP A 375 -29.00 26.39 -7.20
N ASN A 376 -27.71 26.11 -7.36
CA ASN A 376 -26.65 26.87 -6.69
C ASN A 376 -26.31 28.19 -7.41
N GLU A 377 -26.78 28.44 -8.64
CA GLU A 377 -26.67 29.76 -9.29
C GLU A 377 -27.66 30.77 -8.69
N GLN A 378 -28.81 30.30 -8.19
CA GLN A 378 -29.84 31.16 -7.57
C GLN A 378 -29.43 31.64 -6.17
N LEU A 379 -28.67 30.84 -5.41
CA LEU A 379 -28.20 31.21 -4.07
C LEU A 379 -27.06 32.24 -4.08
N GLU A 380 -26.19 32.22 -5.09
CA GLU A 380 -25.11 33.21 -5.24
C GLU A 380 -25.65 34.59 -5.69
N HIS A 381 -26.72 34.62 -6.48
CA HIS A 381 -27.38 35.88 -6.86
C HIS A 381 -28.10 36.57 -5.69
N ILE A 382 -28.75 35.81 -4.80
CA ILE A 382 -29.45 36.36 -3.64
C ILE A 382 -28.47 36.96 -2.62
N GLY A 383 -27.30 36.33 -2.42
CA GLY A 383 -26.24 36.86 -1.55
C GLY A 383 -25.63 38.15 -2.08
N SER A 384 -25.47 38.27 -3.40
CA SER A 384 -24.90 39.44 -4.06
C SER A 384 -25.85 40.65 -4.02
N GLU A 385 -27.13 40.45 -4.30
CA GLU A 385 -28.15 41.52 -4.24
C GLU A 385 -28.45 41.98 -2.81
N GLN A 386 -28.38 41.07 -1.81
CA GLN A 386 -28.52 41.48 -0.41
C GLN A 386 -27.31 42.28 0.09
N GLN A 387 -26.10 41.99 -0.40
CA GLN A 387 -24.89 42.69 0.02
C GLN A 387 -24.74 44.07 -0.65
N GLU A 388 -25.24 44.25 -1.88
CA GLU A 388 -25.42 45.58 -2.49
C GLU A 388 -26.52 46.39 -1.78
N ARG A 389 -27.66 45.78 -1.41
CA ARG A 389 -28.71 46.47 -0.66
C ARG A 389 -28.29 46.88 0.75
N ILE A 390 -27.42 46.13 1.41
CA ILE A 390 -26.86 46.50 2.72
C ILE A 390 -25.85 47.65 2.56
N SER A 391 -25.08 47.67 1.46
CA SER A 391 -24.11 48.74 1.16
C SER A 391 -24.78 50.05 0.73
N GLU A 392 -25.91 49.99 0.02
CA GLU A 392 -26.73 51.16 -0.34
C GLU A 392 -27.59 51.67 0.83
N SER A 393 -28.06 50.78 1.71
CA SER A 393 -28.79 51.12 2.95
C SER A 393 -27.90 51.84 3.98
N LEU A 394 -26.62 51.45 4.10
CA LEU A 394 -25.67 52.07 5.04
C LEU A 394 -25.11 53.41 4.56
N ALA A 395 -25.32 53.79 3.29
CA ALA A 395 -24.93 55.09 2.74
C ALA A 395 -26.03 56.15 2.84
N SER A 396 -27.24 55.78 3.30
CA SER A 396 -28.39 56.68 3.35
C SER A 396 -29.18 56.46 4.64
N THR A 397 -28.68 56.99 5.76
CA THR A 397 -29.50 57.49 6.89
C THR A 397 -28.58 58.17 7.91
N ASP A 398 -28.41 59.48 7.74
CA ASP A 398 -28.24 60.37 8.88
C ASP A 398 -29.56 60.43 9.65
N THR A 399 -29.48 60.53 10.98
CA THR A 399 -30.48 61.08 11.93
C THR A 399 -31.18 60.09 12.91
N ILE A 400 -30.65 60.09 14.14
CA ILE A 400 -31.33 60.07 15.47
C ILE A 400 -31.76 58.75 16.16
N GLN A 401 -31.08 58.53 17.31
CA GLN A 401 -31.51 58.06 18.65
C GLN A 401 -32.89 57.40 18.85
N ASN A 402 -32.90 56.17 19.38
CA ASN A 402 -33.35 55.84 20.76
C ASN A 402 -33.39 54.31 20.97
N TRP A 403 -32.79 53.85 22.07
CA TRP A 403 -33.13 52.59 22.78
C TRP A 403 -34.38 52.82 23.66
N PRO A 404 -35.10 51.82 24.25
CA PRO A 404 -34.55 50.55 24.76
C PRO A 404 -35.45 49.28 24.75
N GLU A 405 -34.80 48.16 25.08
CA GLU A 405 -35.23 47.03 25.95
C GLU A 405 -36.43 46.09 25.62
N GLU A 406 -36.25 44.86 26.13
CA GLU A 406 -37.22 43.78 26.37
C GLU A 406 -37.67 42.88 25.19
N LEU A 407 -37.11 41.66 25.13
CA LEU A 407 -37.83 40.42 25.51
C LEU A 407 -36.96 39.15 25.27
N LEU A 408 -36.54 38.52 26.38
CA LEU A 408 -36.60 37.09 26.73
C LEU A 408 -36.34 36.05 25.61
N SER A 409 -35.29 35.22 25.66
CA SER A 409 -35.00 34.09 26.57
C SER A 409 -35.90 32.84 26.43
N SER A 410 -35.23 31.67 26.40
CA SER A 410 -35.72 30.29 26.69
C SER A 410 -36.44 29.56 25.54
N SER A 411 -36.39 28.24 25.35
CA SER A 411 -35.94 27.13 26.20
C SER A 411 -35.66 25.82 25.41
N ALA A 412 -34.73 25.02 25.94
CA ALA A 412 -34.56 23.56 25.85
C ALA A 412 -35.76 22.67 25.46
N LYS A 413 -35.53 21.56 24.71
CA LYS A 413 -35.47 20.16 25.22
C LYS A 413 -35.58 19.05 24.14
N SER A 414 -34.75 18.02 24.34
CA SER A 414 -34.95 16.56 24.21
C SER A 414 -35.38 15.88 22.90
N GLY A 415 -34.67 14.79 22.58
CA GLY A 415 -35.16 13.72 21.70
C GLY A 415 -34.10 12.66 21.38
N GLU A 416 -33.69 11.85 22.36
CA GLU A 416 -33.03 10.56 22.11
C GLU A 416 -34.03 9.57 21.51
N VAL A 417 -33.67 8.94 20.40
CA VAL A 417 -34.40 7.77 19.85
C VAL A 417 -33.40 6.66 19.58
N SER A 418 -33.54 5.59 20.36
CA SER A 418 -32.88 4.29 20.20
C SER A 418 -33.65 3.45 19.18
N VAL A 419 -32.95 2.85 18.20
CA VAL A 419 -33.53 1.83 17.31
C VAL A 419 -32.65 0.59 17.29
N ARG A 420 -33.27 -0.53 17.66
CA ARG A 420 -32.79 -1.92 17.55
C ARG A 420 -32.67 -2.32 16.08
N LEU A 421 -31.63 -3.08 15.72
CA LEU A 421 -31.61 -3.86 14.49
C LEU A 421 -31.46 -5.35 14.80
N THR A 422 -32.40 -6.09 14.22
CA THR A 422 -32.61 -7.54 14.29
C THR A 422 -31.72 -8.31 13.32
N HIS A 423 -31.37 -9.52 13.73
CA HIS A 423 -30.77 -10.59 12.92
C HIS A 423 -31.75 -11.17 11.89
N GLU A 424 -31.19 -11.96 10.95
CA GLU A 424 -31.78 -12.83 9.89
C GLU A 424 -31.55 -12.27 8.46
N SER A 425 -31.11 -12.98 7.42
CA SER A 425 -30.99 -14.43 7.15
C SER A 425 -30.06 -14.69 5.94
N LYS A 426 -29.55 -15.93 5.85
CA LYS A 426 -28.91 -16.52 4.65
C LYS A 426 -29.82 -16.49 3.41
N PRO A 427 -29.25 -16.72 2.22
CA PRO A 427 -29.67 -17.93 1.50
C PRO A 427 -28.54 -18.77 0.89
N THR A 428 -28.91 -20.03 0.73
CA THR A 428 -28.27 -21.20 0.13
C THR A 428 -28.24 -21.20 -1.40
N GLY A 429 -27.18 -21.81 -1.96
CA GLY A 429 -27.27 -22.85 -3.00
C GLY A 429 -27.29 -22.42 -4.48
N GLY A 430 -26.48 -23.10 -5.31
CA GLY A 430 -26.58 -23.01 -6.77
C GLY A 430 -25.40 -23.57 -7.55
N THR A 431 -25.36 -24.89 -7.69
CA THR A 431 -24.45 -25.72 -8.49
C THR A 431 -24.55 -25.43 -10.00
N THR A 432 -23.42 -25.48 -10.73
CA THR A 432 -23.40 -25.93 -12.14
C THR A 432 -22.12 -26.70 -12.44
N VAL A 433 -22.33 -27.90 -12.99
CA VAL A 433 -21.37 -28.87 -13.51
C VAL A 433 -21.54 -28.94 -15.03
N GLY A 434 -20.43 -29.10 -15.75
CA GLY A 434 -20.35 -29.48 -17.17
C GLY A 434 -19.12 -28.83 -17.79
N GLY A 435 -18.08 -29.51 -18.30
CA GLY A 435 -17.93 -30.88 -18.76
C GLY A 435 -17.51 -30.84 -20.24
N SER A 436 -16.27 -31.28 -20.57
CA SER A 436 -15.73 -31.80 -21.87
C SER A 436 -14.17 -31.76 -21.79
N LEU A 437 -13.39 -32.85 -21.69
CA LEU A 437 -12.96 -33.83 -22.74
C LEU A 437 -12.42 -33.12 -24.00
N GLN A 438 -11.18 -33.30 -24.49
CA GLN A 438 -10.44 -34.54 -24.78
C GLN A 438 -8.97 -34.29 -25.20
N ARG A 439 -8.11 -35.32 -25.02
CA ARG A 439 -6.92 -35.78 -25.81
C ARG A 439 -5.76 -34.79 -26.07
N GLY A 440 -4.49 -35.16 -26.00
CA GLY A 440 -3.78 -36.46 -25.90
C GLY A 440 -2.38 -36.27 -26.51
N GLY A 441 -1.37 -36.99 -26.01
CA GLY A 441 -0.02 -36.96 -26.60
C GLY A 441 1.07 -37.46 -25.66
N GLU A 442 1.37 -38.75 -25.76
CA GLU A 442 2.51 -39.44 -25.16
C GLU A 442 3.84 -39.04 -25.84
N ALA A 443 4.95 -39.03 -25.08
CA ALA A 443 6.17 -39.80 -25.37
C ALA A 443 7.27 -39.52 -24.34
N SER A 444 7.86 -40.60 -23.84
CA SER A 444 8.91 -40.65 -22.81
C SER A 444 10.33 -40.62 -23.42
N PRO A 445 11.41 -41.13 -22.77
CA PRO A 445 12.49 -40.29 -22.22
C PRO A 445 13.88 -40.65 -22.80
N GLN A 446 14.93 -39.88 -22.49
CA GLN A 446 16.31 -40.41 -22.48
C GLN A 446 17.16 -39.82 -21.35
N SER A 447 17.80 -40.77 -20.67
CA SER A 447 18.85 -40.71 -19.64
C SER A 447 20.18 -40.22 -20.18
N GLU A 448 21.04 -39.67 -19.31
CA GLU A 448 22.38 -40.19 -18.96
C GLU A 448 23.24 -39.16 -18.21
N THR A 449 23.52 -39.47 -16.95
CA THR A 449 24.80 -39.19 -16.25
C THR A 449 25.87 -40.20 -16.77
N PRO A 450 27.21 -40.02 -16.60
CA PRO A 450 27.82 -39.83 -15.27
C PRO A 450 29.20 -39.13 -15.18
N ALA A 451 29.60 -38.91 -13.91
CA ALA A 451 30.87 -39.32 -13.29
C ALA A 451 31.83 -38.23 -12.75
N SER A 452 32.19 -38.45 -11.47
CA SER A 452 33.54 -38.35 -10.87
C SER A 452 34.14 -36.94 -10.71
N GLY A 453 34.60 -36.48 -9.54
CA GLY A 453 35.05 -37.15 -8.32
C GLY A 453 36.26 -36.36 -7.76
N ARG A 454 36.37 -36.21 -6.44
CA ARG A 454 37.64 -36.28 -5.65
C ARG A 454 37.51 -35.74 -4.23
N ASP A 455 38.10 -36.54 -3.35
CA ASP A 455 38.49 -36.34 -1.96
C ASP A 455 39.14 -34.98 -1.65
N LYS A 456 38.98 -34.52 -0.41
CA LYS A 456 40.08 -34.41 0.58
C LYS A 456 39.56 -34.07 1.97
N GLY A 457 39.98 -34.88 2.93
CA GLY A 457 39.72 -34.74 4.36
C GLY A 457 40.45 -33.57 5.02
N GLY A 458 39.97 -33.23 6.21
CA GLY A 458 40.57 -32.26 7.12
C GLY A 458 39.99 -32.41 8.52
N GLU A 459 40.66 -33.22 9.35
CA GLU A 459 40.50 -33.25 10.80
C GLU A 459 40.68 -31.86 11.40
N LEU A 460 39.77 -31.43 12.27
CA LEU A 460 40.02 -30.36 13.23
C LEU A 460 39.44 -30.71 14.60
N ARG A 461 40.30 -30.48 15.60
CA ARG A 461 40.28 -30.96 16.98
C ARG A 461 39.18 -30.30 17.82
N LEU A 462 38.55 -31.11 18.67
CA LEU A 462 37.73 -30.67 19.80
C LEU A 462 38.61 -30.03 20.87
N VAL A 463 38.20 -28.86 21.35
CA VAL A 463 38.68 -28.22 22.58
C VAL A 463 37.50 -28.21 23.54
N ASP A 464 37.63 -28.98 24.63
CA ASP A 464 36.82 -28.84 25.83
C ASP A 464 37.24 -27.58 26.60
N PRO A 465 36.29 -26.92 27.27
CA PRO A 465 36.45 -26.84 28.72
C PRO A 465 35.13 -27.03 29.49
N GLU A 466 35.18 -27.97 30.43
CA GLU A 466 34.31 -28.03 31.60
C GLU A 466 34.42 -26.74 32.43
N ASN A 467 33.29 -26.21 32.90
CA ASN A 467 32.94 -26.05 34.33
C ASN A 467 32.00 -24.86 34.57
N SER A 468 30.77 -25.18 34.94
CA SER A 468 30.11 -24.51 36.08
C SER A 468 28.93 -25.38 36.50
N SER A 469 29.18 -26.21 37.50
CA SER A 469 28.22 -27.07 38.18
C SER A 469 27.19 -26.25 38.96
N TYR A 470 25.92 -26.61 38.82
CA TYR A 470 24.96 -26.51 39.91
C TYR A 470 24.28 -27.87 40.05
N ASP A 471 24.62 -28.56 41.13
CA ASP A 471 24.02 -29.83 41.54
C ASP A 471 22.55 -29.62 41.88
N VAL A 472 21.66 -30.26 41.11
CA VAL A 472 20.29 -30.54 41.55
C VAL A 472 20.09 -32.05 41.44
N LYS A 473 20.15 -32.73 42.59
CA LYS A 473 19.88 -34.17 42.70
C LYS A 473 18.41 -34.44 42.41
N TYR A 474 18.10 -35.00 41.25
CA TYR A 474 16.86 -35.73 41.01
C TYR A 474 17.13 -37.23 41.08
N GLY A 475 16.43 -37.91 42.00
CA GLY A 475 16.40 -39.36 42.05
C GLY A 475 15.66 -39.90 40.82
N VAL A 476 16.41 -40.48 39.89
CA VAL A 476 15.85 -41.19 38.73
C VAL A 476 15.83 -42.68 39.05
N SER A 477 14.62 -43.23 39.10
CA SER A 477 14.36 -44.67 39.05
C SER A 477 15.00 -45.25 37.78
N LYS A 478 15.95 -46.17 37.96
CA LYS A 478 16.55 -46.96 36.88
C LYS A 478 15.46 -47.80 36.22
N ASN A 479 15.14 -47.47 34.97
CA ASN A 479 14.65 -48.40 33.94
C ASN A 479 14.81 -47.72 32.57
N LEU A 480 16.03 -47.77 32.03
CA LEU A 480 16.33 -47.47 30.63
C LEU A 480 16.43 -48.79 29.87
N PRO A 481 15.72 -49.01 28.75
CA PRO A 481 16.03 -50.06 27.80
C PRO A 481 17.28 -49.69 26.96
N PRO A 482 17.93 -50.67 26.31
CA PRO A 482 19.34 -50.59 25.95
C PRO A 482 19.64 -49.65 24.78
N LYS A 483 20.87 -49.13 24.81
CA LYS A 483 21.56 -48.45 23.71
C LYS A 483 21.58 -49.34 22.45
N GLU A 484 20.90 -48.89 21.41
CA GLU A 484 21.34 -49.10 20.02
C GLU A 484 21.52 -47.73 19.37
N LEU A 485 22.63 -47.07 19.75
CA LEU A 485 23.24 -46.03 18.95
C LEU A 485 24.29 -46.72 18.08
N SER A 486 23.87 -47.14 16.90
CA SER A 486 24.78 -47.48 15.81
C SER A 486 24.27 -46.85 14.53
N LEU A 487 25.07 -45.93 14.00
CA LEU A 487 25.17 -45.53 12.60
C LEU A 487 24.03 -44.67 12.04
N ILE A 488 24.11 -43.36 12.28
CA ILE A 488 24.00 -42.37 11.21
C ILE A 488 25.14 -41.37 11.40
N HIS A 489 26.19 -41.51 10.59
CA HIS A 489 27.14 -40.41 10.36
C HIS A 489 26.41 -39.33 9.57
N ILE A 490 26.43 -38.10 10.09
CA ILE A 490 26.19 -36.86 9.33
C ILE A 490 27.56 -36.22 9.12
#